data_AF-A0A7C7QQR4-F1
#
_entry.id   AF-A0A7C7QQR4-F1
#
_cell.length_a   1.000
_cell.length_b   1.000
_cell.length_c   1.000
_cell.angle_alpha   90.00
_cell.angle_beta   90.00
_cell.angle_gamma   90.00
#
_symmetry.space_group_name_H-M   'P 1'
#
loop_
_entity.id
_entity.type
_entity.pdbx_description
1 polymer ?
#
loop_
_entity_poly.entity_id
_entity_poly.type
_entity_poly.pdbx_seq_one_letter_code
_entity_poly.pdbx_strand_id
1 'polypeptide(L)' 'MIDFQSVRNVAVLTGAGISAESGVPTFRGEDGLWRHYRVEDLATPEAFRRNPTLVWEWYDWRRG' A
#
# COMPACT_ATOMS: atom_id res chain seq x y z
N MET A 1 29.41 4.66 -14.34
CA MET A 1 28.28 5.35 -13.70
C MET A 1 27.32 5.80 -14.78
N ILE A 2 26.01 5.77 -14.52
CA ILE A 2 25.01 6.31 -15.45
C ILE A 2 25.02 7.83 -15.31
N ASP A 3 25.21 8.55 -16.41
CA ASP A 3 24.94 9.99 -16.48
C ASP A 3 23.46 10.21 -16.74
N PHE A 4 22.72 10.65 -15.72
CA PHE A 4 21.29 10.89 -15.83
C PHE A 4 20.93 12.07 -16.73
N GLN A 5 21.86 13.00 -17.01
CA GLN A 5 21.56 14.18 -17.83
C GLN A 5 21.46 13.86 -19.33
N SER A 6 22.09 12.77 -19.78
CA SER A 6 22.03 12.32 -21.18
C SER A 6 20.90 11.33 -21.47
N VAL A 7 20.12 10.90 -20.47
CA VAL A 7 19.02 9.95 -20.64
C VAL A 7 17.82 10.64 -21.29
N ARG A 8 17.38 10.12 -22.44
CA ARG A 8 16.26 10.70 -23.20
C ARG A 8 14.87 10.24 -22.75
N ASN A 9 14.78 9.05 -22.15
CA ASN A 9 13.53 8.46 -21.70
C ASN A 9 13.72 7.89 -20.30
N VAL A 10 13.02 8.47 -19.31
CA VAL A 10 13.08 8.05 -17.91
C VAL A 10 11.69 7.62 -17.46
N ALA A 11 11.61 6.49 -16.77
CA ALA A 11 10.41 6.03 -16.07
C ALA A 11 10.74 5.75 -14.61
N VAL A 12 9.80 6.06 -13.72
CA VAL A 12 9.92 5.78 -12.29
C VAL A 12 8.71 4.97 -11.87
N LEU A 13 8.96 3.83 -11.23
CA LEU A 13 7.94 3.01 -10.59
C LEU A 13 8.16 3.09 -9.07
N THR A 14 7.14 3.53 -8.35
CA THR A 14 7.18 3.64 -6.89
C THR A 14 6.22 2.63 -6.26
N GLY A 15 6.43 2.37 -4.98
CA GLY A 15 5.51 1.61 -4.14
C GLY A 15 5.22 2.36 -2.84
N ALA A 16 4.52 1.72 -1.92
CA ALA A 16 4.09 2.34 -0.66
C ALA A 16 5.22 3.01 0.15
N GLY A 17 6.47 2.52 0.02
CA GLY A 17 7.63 3.09 0.72
C GLY A 17 7.89 4.57 0.44
N ILE A 18 7.53 5.08 -0.75
CA ILE A 18 7.71 6.51 -1.07
C ILE A 18 6.85 7.43 -0.19
N SER A 19 5.76 6.91 0.38
CA SER A 19 4.83 7.65 1.23
C SER A 19 5.10 7.47 2.72
N ALA A 20 6.04 6.61 3.12
CA ALA A 20 6.34 6.31 4.52
C ALA A 20 6.76 7.57 5.30
N GLU A 21 7.63 8.40 4.70
CA GLU A 21 8.08 9.67 5.29
C GLU A 21 6.97 10.74 5.38
N SER A 22 5.84 10.53 4.70
CA SER A 22 4.62 11.35 4.84
C SER A 22 3.66 10.83 5.92
N GLY A 23 4.06 9.83 6.70
CA GLY A 23 3.24 9.22 7.75
C GLY A 23 2.20 8.20 7.25
N VAL A 24 2.23 7.82 5.97
CA VAL A 24 1.34 6.78 5.44
C VAL A 24 1.97 5.41 5.69
N PRO A 25 1.31 4.49 6.45
CA PRO A 25 1.87 3.18 6.72
C PRO A 25 2.12 2.37 5.44
N THR A 26 3.22 1.62 5.42
CA THR A 26 3.53 0.69 4.33
C THR A 26 2.83 -0.64 4.54
N PHE A 27 2.70 -1.44 3.48
CA PHE A 27 2.06 -2.76 3.57
C PHE A 27 2.98 -3.85 4.16
N ARG A 28 4.28 -3.75 3.96
CA ARG A 28 5.30 -4.73 4.36
C ARG A 28 6.47 -4.01 5.03
N GLY A 29 7.19 -4.69 5.91
CA GLY A 29 8.31 -4.11 6.66
C GLY A 29 8.22 -4.45 8.14
N GLU A 30 8.98 -3.76 8.98
CA GLU A 30 8.90 -3.90 10.44
C GLU A 30 7.49 -3.53 10.93
N ASP A 31 6.99 -2.36 10.52
CA ASP A 31 5.67 -1.82 10.87
C ASP A 31 4.61 -2.03 9.77
N GLY A 32 4.78 -3.05 8.92
CA GLY A 32 3.92 -3.27 7.76
C GLY A 32 2.50 -3.69 8.15
N LEU A 33 1.49 -3.09 7.54
CA LEU A 33 0.07 -3.41 7.82
C LEU A 33 -0.23 -4.91 7.73
N TRP A 34 0.36 -5.63 6.78
CA TRP A 34 0.11 -7.07 6.61
C TRP A 34 0.72 -7.98 7.69
N ARG A 35 1.47 -7.42 8.64
CA ARG A 35 1.89 -8.15 9.85
C ARG A 35 0.82 -8.15 10.93
N HIS A 36 -0.05 -7.14 10.92
CA HIS A 36 -1.10 -6.94 11.91
C HIS A 36 -2.48 -7.32 11.40
N TYR A 37 -2.67 -7.23 10.08
CA TYR A 37 -3.94 -7.49 9.42
C TYR A 37 -3.78 -8.54 8.32
N ARG A 38 -4.72 -9.49 8.25
CA ARG A 38 -4.72 -10.51 7.19
C ARG A 38 -5.28 -9.92 5.92
N VAL A 39 -4.49 -9.93 4.85
CA VAL A 39 -4.89 -9.39 3.56
C VAL A 39 -6.12 -10.11 2.98
N GLU A 40 -6.24 -11.42 3.24
CA GLU A 40 -7.32 -12.28 2.74
C GLU A 40 -8.68 -11.99 3.40
N ASP A 41 -8.67 -11.21 4.49
CA ASP A 41 -9.87 -10.76 5.21
C ASP A 41 -10.27 -9.33 4.84
N LEU A 42 -9.43 -8.60 4.10
CA LEU A 42 -9.61 -7.15 3.91
C LEU A 42 -9.55 -6.69 2.45
N ALA A 43 -8.64 -7.24 1.65
CA ALA A 43 -8.30 -6.71 0.33
C ALA A 43 -8.52 -7.73 -0.81
N THR A 44 -9.58 -8.55 -0.70
CA THR A 44 -9.98 -9.50 -1.74
C THR A 44 -11.47 -9.37 -2.08
N PRO A 45 -11.89 -9.70 -3.32
CA PRO A 45 -13.31 -9.77 -3.67
C PRO A 45 -14.09 -10.74 -2.79
N GLU A 46 -13.47 -11.83 -2.35
CA GLU A 46 -14.06 -12.83 -1.46
C GLU A 46 -14.29 -12.26 -0.06
N ALA A 47 -13.33 -11.50 0.48
CA ALA A 47 -13.47 -10.82 1.76
C ALA A 47 -14.63 -9.82 1.74
N PHE A 48 -14.71 -9.00 0.69
CA PHE A 48 -15.78 -8.02 0.54
C PHE A 48 -17.15 -8.69 0.44
N ARG A 49 -17.27 -9.79 -0.30
CA ARG A 49 -18.52 -10.58 -0.36
C ARG A 49 -18.87 -11.23 0.98
N ARG A 50 -17.86 -11.69 1.74
CA ARG A 50 -18.04 -12.36 3.04
C ARG A 50 -18.44 -11.38 4.14
N ASN A 51 -17.79 -10.23 4.22
CA ASN A 51 -18.04 -9.22 5.24
C ASN A 51 -17.74 -7.80 4.69
N PRO A 52 -18.69 -7.17 3.97
CA PRO A 52 -18.46 -5.86 3.37
C PRO A 52 -18.31 -4.75 4.41
N THR A 53 -18.95 -4.87 5.57
CA THR A 53 -18.84 -3.90 6.66
C THR A 53 -17.41 -3.79 7.17
N LEU A 54 -16.78 -4.93 7.51
CA LEU A 54 -15.39 -4.96 7.96
C LEU A 54 -14.43 -4.36 6.92
N VAL A 55 -14.62 -4.70 5.64
CA VAL A 55 -13.78 -4.15 4.57
C VAL A 55 -13.98 -2.64 4.45
N TRP A 56 -15.22 -2.15 4.51
CA TRP A 56 -15.49 -0.72 4.47
C TRP A 56 -14.90 0.03 5.66
N GLU A 57 -15.05 -0.48 6.89
CA GLU A 57 -14.45 0.10 8.10
C GLU A 57 -12.92 0.18 7.99
N TRP A 58 -12.28 -0.87 7.46
CA TRP A 58 -10.84 -0.88 7.22
C TRP A 58 -10.41 0.19 6.22
N TYR A 59 -11.10 0.29 5.08
CA TYR A 59 -10.78 1.31 4.09
C TYR A 59 -11.13 2.71 4.58
N ASP A 60 -12.16 2.87 5.41
CA ASP A 60 -12.53 4.12 6.07
C ASP A 60 -11.42 4.64 6.97
N TRP A 61 -10.91 3.80 7.87
CA TRP A 61 -9.76 4.11 8.71
C TRP A 61 -8.53 4.53 7.89
N ARG A 62 -8.32 3.93 6.71
CA ARG A 62 -7.23 4.32 5.80
C ARG A 62 -7.42 5.66 5.10
N ARG A 63 -8.63 6.23 5.07
CA ARG A 63 -8.89 7.55 4.49
C ARG A 63 -8.44 8.69 5.39
N GLY A 64 -8.33 8.44 6.70
CA GLY A 64 -8.05 9.46 7.73
C GLY A 64 -9.32 10.04 8.34
#